data_AF-A0A182PT33-F1
#
_entry.id   AF-A0A182PT33-F1
#
_cell.length_a   1.000
_cell.length_b   1.000
_cell.length_c   1.000
_cell.angle_alpha   90.00
_cell.angle_beta   90.00
_cell.angle_gamma   90.00
#
_symmetry.space_group_name_H-M   'P 1'
#
loop_
_entity.id
_entity.type
_entity.pdbx_description
1 polymer ?
#
loop_
_entity_poly.entity_id
_entity_poly.type
_entity_poly.pdbx_seq_one_letter_code
_entity_poly.pdbx_strand_id
1 'polypeptide(L)'
;MKAAAREDVELRRKQQQVTKKLTLLNEFVDALKKRYLHRTLLERNVLDVIAMWLQPAVKDDQRNCLITRGLLRSLLEMSGITQAHVERSYIGQVVVAITKRAHETNDNKLMASELIYRWARLRS
;
A
#
# COMPACT_ATOMS: atom_id res chain seq x y z
N MET A 1 6.41 -16.24 -1.84
CA MET A 1 5.46 -15.09 -1.79
C MET A 1 4.00 -15.52 -1.90
N LYS A 2 3.57 -16.35 -2.86
CA LYS A 2 2.16 -16.84 -2.92
C LYS A 2 1.74 -17.76 -1.77
N ALA A 3 2.67 -18.53 -1.21
CA ALA A 3 2.39 -19.38 -0.04
C ALA A 3 2.11 -18.57 1.24
N ALA A 4 2.84 -17.47 1.44
CA ALA A 4 2.65 -16.56 2.57
C ALA A 4 1.25 -15.92 2.56
N ALA A 5 0.69 -15.63 1.37
CA ALA A 5 -0.66 -15.07 1.24
C ALA A 5 -1.79 -16.05 1.61
N ARG A 6 -1.54 -17.38 1.59
CA ARG A 6 -2.52 -18.39 2.02
C ARG A 6 -2.44 -18.67 3.52
N GLU A 7 -1.22 -18.74 4.07
CA GLU A 7 -1.01 -18.79 5.53
C GLU A 7 -1.52 -17.54 6.24
N ASP A 8 -1.50 -16.39 5.55
CA ASP A 8 -2.05 -15.11 6.01
C ASP A 8 -3.54 -15.17 6.36
N VAL A 9 -4.32 -16.14 5.88
CA VAL A 9 -5.76 -16.24 6.20
C VAL A 9 -5.98 -16.95 7.55
N GLU A 10 -5.17 -17.96 7.86
CA GLU A 10 -5.26 -18.78 9.08
C GLU A 10 -4.65 -18.08 10.31
N LEU A 11 -3.57 -17.32 10.12
CA LEU A 11 -2.79 -16.71 11.22
C LEU A 11 -3.42 -15.44 11.83
N ARG A 12 -4.47 -14.89 11.21
CA ARG A 12 -5.14 -13.63 11.64
C ARG A 12 -5.96 -13.74 12.94
N ARG A 13 -6.17 -14.94 13.48
CA ARG A 13 -6.90 -15.13 14.76
C ARG A 13 -6.12 -14.72 16.01
N LYS A 14 -4.78 -14.57 15.93
CA LYS A 14 -3.95 -14.23 17.09
C LYS A 14 -3.41 -12.81 16.96
N GLN A 15 -3.91 -11.91 17.79
CA GLN A 15 -3.53 -10.48 17.92
C GLN A 15 -2.01 -10.22 18.11
N GLN A 16 -1.19 -11.26 18.24
CA GLN A 16 0.27 -11.21 18.34
C GLN A 16 0.99 -10.85 17.01
N GLN A 17 0.31 -10.85 15.87
CA GLN A 17 0.94 -10.59 14.56
C GLN A 17 0.92 -9.12 14.11
N VAL A 18 0.12 -8.25 14.74
CA VAL A 18 0.06 -6.82 14.41
C VAL A 18 1.44 -6.17 14.57
N THR A 19 2.20 -6.55 15.60
CA THR A 19 3.58 -6.12 15.84
C THR A 19 4.56 -6.63 14.79
N LYS A 20 4.49 -7.92 14.39
CA LYS A 20 5.38 -8.47 13.35
C LYS A 20 5.14 -7.83 11.98
N LYS A 21 3.87 -7.54 11.64
CA LYS A 21 3.50 -6.85 10.41
C LYS A 21 4.02 -5.39 10.38
N LEU A 22 3.97 -4.70 11.52
CA LEU A 22 4.53 -3.35 11.67
C LEU A 22 6.06 -3.33 11.51
N THR A 23 6.78 -4.30 12.08
CA THR A 23 8.24 -4.39 11.92
C THR A 23 8.63 -4.63 10.46
N LEU A 24 7.99 -5.61 9.81
CA LEU A 24 8.22 -5.90 8.39
C LEU A 24 7.83 -4.73 7.47
N LEU A 25 6.78 -4.00 7.84
CA LEU A 25 6.38 -2.78 7.13
C LEU A 25 7.43 -1.67 7.26
N ASN A 26 7.99 -1.45 8.45
CA ASN A 26 9.03 -0.43 8.64
C ASN A 26 10.27 -0.76 7.80
N GLU A 27 10.73 -2.02 7.83
CA GLU A 27 11.83 -2.48 6.98
C GLU A 27 11.51 -2.32 5.48
N PHE A 28 10.27 -2.60 5.09
CA PHE A 28 9.81 -2.45 3.72
C PHE A 28 9.72 -0.99 3.28
N VAL A 29 9.22 -0.09 4.14
CA VAL A 29 9.19 1.36 3.90
C VAL A 29 10.62 1.92 3.83
N ASP A 30 11.53 1.44 4.66
CA ASP A 30 12.94 1.83 4.58
C ASP A 30 13.62 1.30 3.31
N ALA A 31 13.23 0.13 2.81
CA ALA A 31 13.62 -0.35 1.49
C ALA A 31 13.02 0.51 0.36
N LEU A 32 11.77 0.97 0.51
CA LEU A 32 11.11 1.88 -0.44
C LEU A 32 11.72 3.27 -0.47
N LYS A 33 12.39 3.75 0.60
CA LYS A 33 13.13 5.02 0.58
C LYS A 33 14.39 4.96 -0.30
N LYS A 34 14.93 3.76 -0.53
CA LYS A 34 16.15 3.55 -1.31
C LYS A 34 15.84 3.62 -2.81
N ARG A 35 16.10 4.79 -3.42
CA ARG A 35 15.78 5.06 -4.83
C ARG A 35 16.37 4.06 -5.83
N TYR A 36 17.55 3.49 -5.53
CA TYR A 36 18.17 2.45 -6.36
C TYR A 36 17.39 1.13 -6.37
N LEU A 37 16.56 0.86 -5.35
CA LEU A 37 15.71 -0.32 -5.28
C LEU A 37 14.37 -0.13 -6.00
N HIS A 38 13.95 1.10 -6.31
CA HIS A 38 12.62 1.36 -6.91
C HIS A 38 12.38 0.55 -8.17
N ARG A 39 13.38 0.49 -9.07
CA ARG A 39 13.28 -0.29 -10.31
C ARG A 39 13.10 -1.78 -10.04
N THR A 40 13.96 -2.36 -9.19
CA THR A 40 13.89 -3.78 -8.81
C THR A 40 12.60 -4.13 -8.09
N LEU A 41 12.08 -3.20 -7.28
CA LEU A 41 10.82 -3.38 -6.56
C LEU A 41 9.62 -3.34 -7.53
N LEU A 42 9.61 -2.40 -8.48
CA LEU A 42 8.60 -2.34 -9.53
C LEU A 42 8.59 -3.61 -10.40
N GLU A 43 9.76 -4.11 -10.79
CA GLU A 43 9.91 -5.37 -11.53
C GLU A 43 9.38 -6.59 -10.75
N ARG A 44 9.37 -6.53 -9.42
CA ARG A 44 8.86 -7.58 -8.52
C ARG A 44 7.40 -7.40 -8.13
N ASN A 45 6.64 -6.53 -8.80
CA ASN A 45 5.25 -6.22 -8.50
C ASN A 45 5.02 -5.75 -7.05
N VAL A 46 5.93 -4.91 -6.53
CA VAL A 46 5.81 -4.34 -5.17
C VAL A 46 4.47 -3.63 -4.94
N LEU A 47 3.88 -3.06 -6.00
CA LEU A 47 2.61 -2.35 -5.94
C LEU A 47 1.44 -3.27 -5.58
N ASP A 48 1.47 -4.54 -5.98
CA ASP A 48 0.45 -5.53 -5.63
C ASP A 48 0.46 -5.79 -4.12
N VAL A 49 1.66 -5.88 -3.54
CA VAL A 49 1.84 -6.07 -2.10
C VAL A 49 1.34 -4.86 -1.33
N ILE A 50 1.65 -3.65 -1.80
CA ILE A 50 1.15 -2.40 -1.22
C ILE A 50 -0.38 -2.33 -1.33
N ALA A 51 -0.95 -2.68 -2.49
CA ALA A 51 -2.38 -2.71 -2.70
C ALA A 51 -3.07 -3.70 -1.74
N MET A 52 -2.50 -4.89 -1.55
CA MET A 52 -2.99 -5.89 -0.61
C MET A 52 -2.91 -5.40 0.84
N TRP A 53 -1.86 -4.64 1.21
CA TRP A 53 -1.73 -4.06 2.54
C TRP A 53 -2.68 -2.90 2.79
N LEU A 54 -3.05 -2.17 1.74
CA LEU A 54 -4.02 -1.08 1.77
C LEU A 54 -5.47 -1.56 1.70
N GLN A 55 -5.73 -2.77 1.19
CA GLN A 55 -7.07 -3.36 1.17
C GLN A 55 -7.59 -3.61 2.60
N PRO A 56 -8.89 -3.37 2.86
CA PRO A 56 -9.47 -3.56 4.18
C PRO A 56 -9.59 -5.07 4.42
N ALA A 57 -8.67 -5.62 5.20
CA ALA A 57 -8.75 -7.00 5.68
C ALA A 57 -9.84 -7.09 6.76
N VAL A 58 -11.10 -7.09 6.34
CA VAL A 58 -12.33 -7.36 7.12
C VAL A 58 -12.42 -6.69 8.50
N LYS A 59 -13.27 -5.65 8.56
CA LYS A 59 -13.89 -5.00 9.74
C LYS A 59 -12.96 -4.69 10.92
N ASP A 60 -12.73 -3.38 11.05
CA ASP A 60 -12.34 -2.67 12.26
C ASP A 60 -10.87 -2.80 12.68
N ASP A 61 -10.02 -1.89 12.18
CA ASP A 61 -8.78 -1.59 12.88
C ASP A 61 -8.33 -0.15 12.62
N GLN A 62 -8.63 0.72 13.59
CA GLN A 62 -8.17 2.10 13.71
C GLN A 62 -6.62 2.20 13.71
N ARG A 63 -5.90 1.09 13.96
CA ARG A 63 -4.43 1.00 13.90
C ARG A 63 -3.88 0.96 12.47
N ASN A 64 -4.71 0.80 11.44
CA ASN A 64 -4.29 0.85 10.04
C ASN A 64 -3.97 2.27 9.54
N CYS A 65 -4.41 3.34 10.20
CA CYS A 65 -4.25 4.71 9.68
C CYS A 65 -2.76 5.15 9.57
N LEU A 66 -1.91 4.74 10.51
CA LEU A 66 -0.47 5.03 10.48
C LEU A 66 0.24 4.25 9.36
N ILE A 67 -0.16 3.00 9.14
CA ILE A 67 0.36 2.14 8.08
C ILE A 67 -0.04 2.69 6.72
N THR A 68 -1.31 3.03 6.54
CA THR A 68 -1.84 3.68 5.34
C THR A 68 -1.05 4.95 5.03
N ARG A 69 -0.80 5.80 6.03
CA ARG A 69 0.00 7.02 5.86
C ARG A 69 1.41 6.74 5.36
N GLY A 70 2.12 5.79 5.98
CA GLY A 70 3.48 5.41 5.58
C GLY A 70 3.55 4.87 4.14
N LEU A 71 2.57 4.04 3.76
CA LEU A 71 2.48 3.48 2.42
C LEU A 71 2.11 4.53 1.36
N LEU A 72 1.13 5.38 1.62
CA LEU A 72 0.75 6.48 0.71
C LEU A 72 1.92 7.46 0.50
N ARG A 73 2.64 7.80 1.57
CA ARG A 73 3.85 8.62 1.47
C ARG A 73 4.93 7.94 0.65
N SER A 74 5.18 6.66 0.87
CA SER A 74 6.17 5.89 0.09
C SER A 74 5.80 5.86 -1.40
N LEU A 75 4.51 5.71 -1.73
CA LEU A 75 4.03 5.78 -3.11
C LEU A 75 4.21 7.15 -3.75
N LEU A 76 4.07 8.23 -2.97
CA LEU A 76 4.33 9.61 -3.43
C LEU A 76 5.82 9.88 -3.68
N GLU A 77 6.70 9.24 -2.91
CA GLU A 77 8.16 9.35 -3.02
C GLU A 77 8.75 8.42 -4.11
N MET A 78 8.02 7.37 -4.49
CA MET A 78 8.41 6.46 -5.56
C MET A 78 8.38 7.14 -6.93
N SER A 79 9.46 6.97 -7.70
CA SER A 79 9.58 7.45 -9.07
C SER A 79 9.61 6.29 -10.06
N GLY A 80 9.10 6.50 -11.28
CA GLY A 80 9.07 5.45 -12.32
C GLY A 80 7.83 4.54 -12.29
N ILE A 81 6.81 4.88 -11.49
CA ILE A 81 5.49 4.25 -11.60
C ILE A 81 4.90 4.63 -12.97
N THR A 82 4.51 3.63 -13.74
CA THR A 82 3.89 3.79 -15.05
C THR A 82 2.45 3.31 -15.00
N GLN A 83 1.67 3.67 -16.01
CA GLN A 83 0.28 3.26 -16.11
C GLN A 83 0.10 1.74 -16.06
N ALA A 84 0.98 1.00 -16.74
CA ALA A 84 0.97 -0.46 -16.73
C ALA A 84 1.19 -1.05 -15.32
N HIS A 85 2.02 -0.43 -14.50
CA HIS A 85 2.24 -0.85 -13.11
C HIS A 85 0.98 -0.63 -12.25
N VAL A 86 0.32 0.51 -12.40
CA VAL A 86 -0.91 0.85 -11.66
C VAL A 86 -2.07 -0.08 -12.03
N GLU A 87 -2.19 -0.41 -13.32
CA GLU A 87 -3.25 -1.29 -13.82
C GLU A 87 -3.04 -2.75 -13.41
N ARG A 88 -1.82 -3.27 -13.54
CA ARG A 88 -1.50 -4.64 -13.12
C ARG A 88 -1.73 -4.88 -11.63
N SER A 89 -1.42 -3.88 -10.80
CA SER A 89 -1.48 -3.98 -9.34
C SER A 89 -2.83 -3.68 -8.72
N TYR A 90 -3.79 -3.18 -9.51
CA TYR A 90 -5.08 -2.68 -9.04
C TYR A 90 -4.98 -1.62 -7.93
N ILE A 91 -3.79 -1.04 -7.72
CA ILE A 91 -3.53 -0.10 -6.63
C ILE A 91 -4.36 1.18 -6.75
N GLY A 92 -4.63 1.61 -7.99
CA GLY A 92 -5.49 2.77 -8.24
C GLY A 92 -6.90 2.61 -7.65
N GLN A 93 -7.51 1.42 -7.80
CA GLN A 93 -8.84 1.15 -7.23
C GLN A 93 -8.80 1.11 -5.71
N VAL A 94 -7.73 0.53 -5.14
CA VAL A 94 -7.54 0.46 -3.68
C VAL A 94 -7.40 1.87 -3.09
N VAL A 95 -6.62 2.74 -3.73
CA VAL A 95 -6.44 4.13 -3.28
C VAL A 95 -7.75 4.93 -3.37
N VAL A 96 -8.55 4.73 -4.44
CA VAL A 96 -9.92 5.29 -4.52
C VAL A 96 -10.82 4.76 -3.40
N ALA A 97 -10.68 3.50 -3.01
CA ALA A 97 -11.45 2.97 -1.89
C ALA A 97 -11.05 3.61 -0.54
N ILE A 98 -9.77 3.99 -0.36
CA ILE A 98 -9.29 4.68 0.85
C ILE A 98 -9.92 6.07 0.99
N THR A 99 -10.01 6.84 -0.10
CA THR A 99 -10.61 8.20 -0.04
C THR A 99 -12.06 8.18 0.43
N LYS A 100 -12.78 7.10 0.12
CA LYS A 100 -14.18 6.88 0.51
C LYS A 100 -14.38 6.38 1.94
N ARG A 101 -13.32 6.02 2.68
CA ARG A 101 -13.45 5.50 4.06
C ARG A 101 -13.82 6.61 5.04
N ALA A 102 -14.84 6.36 5.86
CA ALA A 102 -15.29 7.31 6.88
C ALA A 102 -14.25 7.52 8.00
N HIS A 103 -13.57 6.45 8.43
CA HIS A 103 -12.64 6.45 9.58
C HIS A 103 -11.18 6.82 9.23
N GLU A 104 -10.90 7.16 7.98
CA GLU A 104 -9.54 7.51 7.54
C GLU A 104 -9.24 8.99 7.83
N THR A 105 -7.99 9.32 8.17
CA THR A 105 -7.58 10.70 8.44
C THR A 105 -7.65 11.58 7.18
N ASN A 106 -7.94 12.86 7.37
CA ASN A 106 -8.00 13.84 6.27
C ASN A 106 -6.69 13.90 5.48
N ASP A 107 -5.53 13.83 6.16
CA ASP A 107 -4.21 13.77 5.53
C ASP A 107 -4.06 12.58 4.58
N ASN A 108 -4.51 11.39 4.99
CA ASN A 108 -4.43 10.20 4.15
C ASN A 108 -5.35 10.30 2.93
N LYS A 109 -6.54 10.90 3.09
CA LYS A 109 -7.45 11.18 1.97
C LYS A 109 -6.85 12.17 0.97
N LEU A 110 -6.13 13.19 1.45
CA LEU A 110 -5.43 14.15 0.60
C LEU A 110 -4.30 13.47 -0.18
N MET A 111 -3.43 12.70 0.48
CA MET A 111 -2.34 11.96 -0.19
C MET A 111 -2.88 10.95 -1.21
N ALA A 112 -3.97 10.25 -0.88
CA ALA A 112 -4.62 9.33 -1.79
C ALA A 112 -5.20 10.05 -3.01
N SER A 113 -5.85 11.21 -2.82
CA SER A 113 -6.38 12.03 -3.92
C SER A 113 -5.28 12.55 -4.83
N GLU A 114 -4.16 13.00 -4.27
CA GLU A 114 -2.97 13.42 -5.03
C GLU A 114 -2.39 12.27 -5.88
N LEU A 115 -2.28 11.06 -5.31
CA LEU A 115 -1.84 9.87 -6.05
C LEU A 115 -2.79 9.53 -7.20
N ILE A 116 -4.10 9.58 -6.97
CA ILE A 116 -5.11 9.36 -8.01
C ILE A 116 -4.95 10.38 -9.13
N TYR A 117 -4.78 11.67 -8.80
CA TYR A 117 -4.57 12.72 -9.79
C TYR A 117 -3.28 12.50 -10.60
N ARG A 118 -2.16 12.18 -9.93
CA ARG A 118 -0.88 11.87 -10.60
C ARG A 118 -1.00 10.70 -11.55
N TRP A 119 -1.64 9.61 -11.13
CA TRP A 119 -1.79 8.42 -11.98
C TRP A 119 -2.83 8.62 -13.09
N ALA A 120 -3.87 9.41 -12.85
CA ALA A 120 -4.82 9.78 -13.90
C ALA A 120 -4.13 10.53 -15.05
N ARG A 121 -3.12 11.37 -14.74
CA ARG A 121 -2.29 12.04 -15.75
C ARG A 121 -1.33 11.12 -16.50
N LEU A 122 -1.04 9.92 -16.00
CA LEU A 122 -0.27 8.90 -16.74
C LEU A 122 -1.10 8.21 -17.82
N ARG A 123 -2.43 8.40 -17.82
CA ARG A 123 -3.36 7.87 -18.82
C ARG A 123 -3.57 8.78 -20.04
N SER A 124 -3.18 10.06 -19.96
CA SER A 124 -3.30 11.04 -21.05
C SER A 124 -2.03 11.13 -21.86
#